data_AF-A0A1C5D633-F1
#
_entry.id   AF-A0A1C5D633-F1
#
_cell.length_a   1.000
_cell.length_b   1.000
_cell.length_c   1.000
_cell.angle_alpha   90.00
_cell.angle_beta   90.00
_cell.angle_gamma   90.00
#
_symmetry.space_group_name_H-M   'P 1'
#
loop_
_entity.id
_entity.type
_entity.pdbx_description
1 polymer ?
#
loop_
_entity_poly.entity_id
_entity_poly.type
_entity_poly.pdbx_seq_one_letter_code
_entity_poly.pdbx_strand_id
1 'polypeptide(L)'
;MNTSAATTARTMWALYEPIHAVAYFAPEARAAYEDAGLRGFWRGYFAGRAAPLGPVGPEPVVAAFFSFAPAMVARALPDIWSLAAPERALELRRAGAAAA
;
A
#
# COMPACT_ATOMS: atom_id res chain seq x y z
N MET A 1 -15.72 27.70 11.67
CA MET A 1 -15.08 26.45 11.17
C MET A 1 -14.22 25.91 12.29
N ASN A 2 -14.34 24.63 12.63
CA ASN A 2 -13.71 24.01 13.80
C ASN A 2 -12.19 23.85 13.57
N THR A 3 -11.44 24.93 13.74
CA THR A 3 -9.98 25.00 13.51
C THR A 3 -9.22 23.98 14.36
N SER A 4 -9.75 23.61 15.53
CA SER A 4 -9.14 22.60 16.42
C SER A 4 -9.10 21.21 15.77
N ALA A 5 -10.22 20.71 15.23
CA ALA A 5 -10.25 19.39 14.61
C ALA A 5 -9.36 19.30 13.37
N ALA A 6 -9.39 20.31 12.50
CA ALA A 6 -8.53 20.35 11.30
C ALA A 6 -7.04 20.44 11.66
N THR A 7 -6.69 21.22 12.69
CA THR A 7 -5.32 21.35 13.20
C THR A 7 -4.84 20.04 13.82
N THR A 8 -5.68 19.39 14.62
CA THR A 8 -5.39 18.07 15.19
C THR A 8 -5.18 17.02 14.10
N ALA A 9 -6.06 16.96 13.09
CA ALA A 9 -5.91 16.02 11.98
C ALA A 9 -4.60 16.23 11.21
N ARG A 10 -4.25 17.49 10.90
CA ARG A 10 -2.98 17.86 10.27
C ARG A 10 -1.76 17.46 11.12
N THR A 11 -1.82 17.69 12.42
CA THR A 11 -0.74 17.35 13.37
C THR A 11 -0.56 15.84 13.44
N MET A 12 -1.66 15.09 13.59
CA MET A 12 -1.62 13.63 13.61
C MET A 12 -1.10 13.07 12.30
N TRP A 13 -1.53 13.60 11.15
CA TRP A 13 -1.00 13.20 9.85
C TRP A 13 0.52 13.35 9.79
N ALA A 14 1.07 14.51 10.19
CA ALA A 14 2.51 14.74 10.16
C ALA A 14 3.30 13.76 11.06
N LEU A 15 2.71 13.30 12.17
CA LEU A 15 3.34 12.34 13.09
C LEU A 15 3.25 10.89 12.58
N TYR A 16 2.12 10.50 11.96
CA TYR A 16 1.90 9.13 11.51
C TYR A 16 2.41 8.86 10.09
N GLU A 17 2.50 9.89 9.25
CA GLU A 17 2.92 9.73 7.85
C GLU A 17 4.30 9.06 7.75
N PRO A 18 5.34 9.40 8.52
CA PRO A 18 6.64 8.72 8.42
C PRO A 18 6.56 7.22 8.71
N ILE A 19 5.76 6.83 9.70
CA ILE A 19 5.56 5.42 10.08
C ILE A 19 4.84 4.66 8.95
N HIS A 20 3.85 5.30 8.33
CA HIS A 20 3.13 4.73 7.19
C HIS A 20 3.99 4.64 5.93
N ALA A 21 4.74 5.71 5.65
CA ALA A 21 5.55 5.90 4.45
C ALA A 21 6.69 4.88 4.31
N VAL A 22 7.28 4.44 5.43
CA VAL A 22 8.32 3.41 5.45
C VAL A 22 7.91 2.16 4.66
N ALA A 23 6.67 1.70 4.80
CA ALA A 23 6.18 0.50 4.13
C ALA A 23 6.06 0.63 2.59
N TYR A 24 6.26 1.83 2.02
CA TYR A 24 6.15 2.10 0.59
C TYR A 24 7.44 2.56 -0.05
N PHE A 25 8.22 3.38 0.67
CA PHE A 25 9.31 4.15 0.09
C PHE A 25 10.70 3.75 0.59
N ALA A 26 10.81 3.03 1.72
CA ALA A 26 12.09 2.54 2.17
C ALA A 26 12.68 1.54 1.15
N PRO A 27 14.01 1.59 0.88
CA PRO A 27 14.66 0.65 -0.03
C PRO A 27 14.38 -0.82 0.32
N GLU A 28 14.39 -1.15 1.61
CA GLU A 28 14.16 -2.48 2.17
C GLU A 28 12.72 -2.95 1.94
N ALA A 29 11.75 -2.04 2.13
CA ALA A 29 10.35 -2.31 1.83
C ALA A 29 10.12 -2.59 0.35
N ARG A 30 10.77 -1.81 -0.53
CA ARG A 30 10.70 -2.03 -1.97
C ARG A 30 11.38 -3.33 -2.39
N ALA A 31 12.56 -3.62 -1.85
CA ALA A 31 13.31 -4.84 -2.14
C ALA A 31 12.50 -6.10 -1.78
N ALA A 32 11.81 -6.10 -0.64
CA ALA A 32 10.96 -7.23 -0.22
C ALA A 32 9.91 -7.61 -1.29
N TYR A 33 9.30 -6.63 -1.96
CA TYR A 33 8.35 -6.88 -3.05
C TYR A 33 9.04 -7.32 -4.35
N GLU A 34 10.16 -6.69 -4.70
CA GLU A 34 10.90 -7.02 -5.92
C GLU A 34 11.45 -8.46 -5.88
N ASP A 35 11.97 -8.89 -4.73
CA ASP A 35 12.46 -10.25 -4.48
C ASP A 35 11.34 -11.30 -4.55
N ALA A 36 10.10 -10.91 -4.23
CA ALA A 36 8.91 -11.74 -4.37
C ALA A 36 8.32 -11.74 -5.80
N GLY A 37 8.98 -11.11 -6.77
CA GLY A 37 8.54 -11.07 -8.17
C GLY A 37 7.58 -9.92 -8.51
N LEU A 38 7.18 -9.10 -7.53
CA LEU A 38 6.38 -7.88 -7.75
C LEU A 38 7.27 -6.72 -8.21
N ARG A 39 7.89 -6.90 -9.39
CA ARG A 39 8.91 -5.99 -9.92
C ARG A 39 8.34 -4.61 -10.26
N GLY A 40 9.10 -3.58 -9.90
CA GLY A 40 8.75 -2.19 -10.15
C GLY A 40 7.80 -1.62 -9.08
N PHE A 41 7.93 -0.31 -8.86
CA PHE A 41 7.34 0.39 -7.72
C PHE A 41 5.83 0.14 -7.54
N TRP A 42 5.03 0.27 -8.61
CA TRP A 42 3.57 0.23 -8.52
C TRP A 42 3.01 -1.13 -8.14
N ARG A 43 3.68 -2.24 -8.51
CA ARG A 43 3.22 -3.60 -8.17
C ARG A 43 3.32 -3.83 -6.67
N GLY A 44 4.48 -3.53 -6.08
CA GLY A 44 4.66 -3.57 -4.62
C GLY A 44 3.76 -2.60 -3.88
N TYR A 45 3.61 -1.37 -4.39
CA TYR A 45 2.73 -0.35 -3.78
C TYR A 45 1.28 -0.82 -3.66
N PHE A 46 0.67 -1.26 -4.78
CA PHE A 46 -0.71 -1.74 -4.76
C PHE A 46 -0.87 -3.03 -3.96
N ALA A 47 0.07 -3.97 -4.08
CA ALA A 47 0.06 -5.22 -3.32
C ALA A 47 0.05 -4.94 -1.81
N GLY A 48 1.03 -4.18 -1.32
CA GLY A 48 1.18 -3.85 0.09
C GLY A 48 0.01 -3.03 0.64
N ARG A 49 -0.51 -2.08 -0.14
CA ARG A 49 -1.63 -1.24 0.28
C ARG A 49 -2.96 -2.00 0.31
N ALA A 50 -3.20 -2.89 -0.65
CA ALA A 50 -4.47 -3.61 -0.78
C ALA A 50 -4.52 -4.90 0.06
N ALA A 51 -3.36 -5.48 0.40
CA ALA A 51 -3.27 -6.72 1.18
C ALA A 51 -4.14 -6.78 2.45
N PRO A 52 -4.28 -5.72 3.27
CA PRO A 52 -5.16 -5.74 4.44
C PRO A 52 -6.65 -5.93 4.13
N LEU A 53 -7.09 -5.70 2.90
CA LEU A 53 -8.47 -5.91 2.47
C LEU A 53 -8.77 -7.39 2.14
N GLY A 54 -7.74 -8.25 2.10
CA GLY A 54 -7.88 -9.66 1.73
C GLY A 54 -7.98 -9.88 0.20
N PRO A 55 -8.49 -11.03 -0.25
CA PRO A 55 -8.54 -11.42 -1.68
C PRO A 55 -9.68 -10.71 -2.44
N VAL A 56 -9.66 -9.38 -2.43
CA VAL A 56 -10.65 -8.55 -3.11
C VAL A 56 -10.25 -8.24 -4.56
N GLY A 57 -11.26 -8.06 -5.40
CA GLY A 57 -11.11 -7.55 -6.76
C GLY A 57 -10.79 -6.05 -6.82
N PRO A 58 -10.70 -5.47 -8.03
CA PRO A 58 -10.39 -4.06 -8.22
C PRO A 58 -11.37 -3.08 -7.55
N GLU A 59 -12.66 -3.42 -7.49
CA GLU A 59 -13.72 -2.47 -7.13
C GLU A 59 -13.62 -1.98 -5.67
N PRO A 60 -13.44 -2.85 -4.65
CA PRO A 60 -13.17 -2.41 -3.28
C PRO A 60 -11.88 -1.57 -3.17
N VAL A 61 -10.85 -1.89 -3.96
CA VAL A 61 -9.58 -1.15 -3.96
C VAL A 61 -9.75 0.24 -4.58
N VAL A 62 -10.51 0.37 -5.67
CA VAL A 62 -10.85 1.68 -6.26
C VAL A 62 -11.61 2.54 -5.26
N ALA A 63 -12.59 1.97 -4.56
CA ALA A 63 -13.34 2.69 -3.54
C ALA A 63 -12.44 3.17 -2.38
N ALA A 64 -11.56 2.29 -1.88
CA ALA A 64 -10.64 2.64 -0.79
C ALA A 64 -9.55 3.63 -1.24
N PHE A 65 -9.09 3.56 -2.49
CA PHE A 65 -7.96 4.33 -3.02
C PHE A 65 -8.45 5.44 -3.96
N PHE A 66 -9.53 6.12 -3.60
CA PHE A 66 -10.26 7.11 -4.40
C PHE A 66 -9.42 8.18 -5.15
N SER A 67 -8.15 8.38 -4.80
CA SER A 67 -7.20 9.25 -5.50
C SER A 67 -6.56 8.63 -6.76
N PHE A 68 -6.72 7.32 -7.00
CA PHE A 68 -6.16 6.62 -8.16
C PHE A 68 -7.18 6.49 -9.29
N ALA A 69 -6.69 6.59 -10.53
CA ALA A 69 -7.52 6.32 -11.70
C ALA A 69 -8.04 4.86 -11.67
N PRO A 70 -9.34 4.61 -11.79
CA PRO A 70 -9.89 3.25 -11.70
C PRO A 70 -9.24 2.26 -12.67
N ALA A 71 -8.94 2.71 -13.90
CA ALA A 71 -8.27 1.90 -14.91
C ALA A 71 -6.86 1.43 -14.50
N MET A 72 -6.14 2.21 -13.68
CA MET A 72 -4.83 1.82 -13.17
C MET A 72 -4.95 0.66 -12.18
N VAL A 73 -5.95 0.70 -11.29
CA VAL A 73 -6.21 -0.36 -10.31
C VAL A 73 -6.71 -1.62 -10.99
N ALA A 74 -7.68 -1.49 -11.90
CA ALA A 74 -8.26 -2.60 -12.66
C ALA A 74 -7.21 -3.39 -13.46
N ARG A 75 -6.21 -2.69 -14.01
CA ARG A 75 -5.10 -3.33 -14.72
C ARG A 75 -4.09 -3.99 -13.77
N ALA A 76 -3.83 -3.40 -12.61
CA ALA A 76 -2.76 -3.86 -11.73
C ALA A 76 -3.16 -5.06 -10.86
N LEU A 77 -4.37 -5.03 -10.29
CA LEU A 77 -4.73 -5.93 -9.20
C LEU A 77 -4.78 -7.42 -9.59
N PRO A 78 -5.37 -7.82 -10.76
CA PRO A 78 -5.39 -9.22 -11.17
C PRO A 78 -3.98 -9.82 -11.31
N ASP A 79 -3.06 -9.07 -11.92
CA ASP A 79 -1.66 -9.48 -12.08
C ASP A 79 -0.91 -9.56 -10.74
N ILE A 80 -1.24 -8.70 -9.79
CA ILE A 80 -0.59 -8.70 -8.47
C ILE A 80 -0.99 -9.97 -7.71
N TRP A 81 -2.28 -10.33 -7.72
CA TRP A 81 -2.78 -11.51 -7.03
C TRP A 81 -2.41 -12.84 -7.69
N SER A 82 -2.13 -12.85 -8.99
CA SER A 82 -1.54 -14.03 -9.65
C SER A 82 -0.07 -14.25 -9.26
N LEU A 83 0.65 -13.22 -8.84
CA LEU A 83 2.05 -13.28 -8.42
C LEU A 83 2.23 -13.52 -6.91
N ALA A 84 1.39 -12.90 -6.09
CA ALA A 84 1.47 -13.01 -4.64
C ALA A 84 0.08 -12.96 -4.01
N ALA A 85 -0.26 -13.95 -3.19
CA ALA A 85 -1.49 -13.91 -2.40
C ALA A 85 -1.50 -12.70 -1.44
N PRO A 86 -2.67 -12.13 -1.09
CA PRO A 86 -2.77 -11.00 -0.17
C PRO A 86 -2.04 -11.21 1.15
N GLU A 87 -2.07 -12.43 1.70
CA GLU A 87 -1.40 -12.80 2.94
C GLU A 87 0.13 -12.67 2.79
N ARG A 88 0.66 -13.14 1.65
CA ARG A 88 2.09 -13.01 1.35
C ARG A 88 2.48 -11.54 1.19
N ALA A 89 1.66 -10.74 0.51
CA ALA A 89 1.89 -9.30 0.35
C ALA A 89 1.85 -8.54 1.69
N LEU A 90 1.00 -8.97 2.63
CA LEU A 90 0.95 -8.41 3.99
C LEU A 90 2.21 -8.76 4.79
N GLU A 91 2.70 -9.99 4.69
CA GLU A 91 3.94 -10.41 5.34
C GLU A 91 5.16 -9.68 4.77
N LEU A 92 5.24 -9.51 3.44
CA LEU A 92 6.26 -8.70 2.79
C LEU A 92 6.23 -7.24 3.27
N ARG A 93 5.02 -6.68 3.43
CA ARG A 93 4.84 -5.33 3.99
C ARG A 93 5.46 -5.20 5.37
N ARG A 94 5.18 -6.16 6.26
CA ARG A 94 5.67 -6.17 7.64
C ARG A 94 7.18 -6.35 7.69
N ALA A 95 7.70 -7.34 6.97
CA ALA A 95 9.12 -7.64 6.93
C ALA A 95 9.93 -6.47 6.35
N GLY A 96 9.47 -5.91 5.23
CA GLY A 96 10.12 -4.78 4.57
C GLY A 96 10.13 -3.52 5.43
N ALA A 97 9.03 -3.24 6.15
CA ALA A 97 8.97 -2.11 7.07
C ALA A 97 9.83 -2.30 8.34
N ALA A 98 9.98 -3.55 8.82
CA ALA A 98 10.81 -3.85 9.98
C ALA A 98 12.33 -3.83 9.68
N ALA A 99 12.70 -3.98 8.40
CA ALA A 99 14.09 -3.96 7.96
C ALA A 99 14.61 -2.56 7.63
N ALA A 100 13.71 -1.59 7.47
CA ALA A 100 14.00 -0.17 7.21
C ALA A 100 14.29 0.61 8.50
#